data_AF-A0A969M9L3-F1
#
_entry.id   AF-A0A969M9L3-F1
#
_cell.length_a   1.000
_cell.length_b   1.000
_cell.length_c   1.000
_cell.angle_alpha   90.00
_cell.angle_beta   90.00
_cell.angle_gamma   90.00
#
_symmetry.space_group_name_H-M   'P 1'
#
loop_
_entity.id
_entity.type
_entity.pdbx_description
1 polymer ?
#
loop_
_entity_poly.entity_id
_entity_poly.type
_entity_poly.pdbx_seq_one_letter_code
_entity_poly.pdbx_strand_id
1 'polypeptide(L)'
;MTYETERAKMQPSEIIISIRPEHARNIMAGRKTVELRRRFPEALGAGGLMLIYASSPEQALVGAARIETVERMTPAGLWRAFKTKVSRPADTSTRIFRHR
;
A
#
# COMPACT_ATOMS: atom_id res chain seq x y z
N MET A 1 -32.98 -24.87 14.77
CA MET A 1 -32.85 -23.40 14.81
C MET A 1 -31.37 -23.07 14.80
N THR A 2 -30.81 -23.05 13.59
CA THR A 2 -29.37 -22.93 13.33
C THR A 2 -29.00 -21.46 13.24
N TYR A 3 -28.27 -20.97 14.25
CA TYR A 3 -27.71 -19.63 14.28
C TYR A 3 -26.38 -19.58 13.52
N GLU A 4 -26.43 -19.83 12.21
CA GLU A 4 -25.33 -19.51 11.31
C GLU A 4 -25.71 -18.18 10.64
N THR A 5 -25.73 -17.11 11.44
CA THR A 5 -25.93 -15.76 10.91
C THR A 5 -24.81 -15.48 9.93
N GLU A 6 -25.18 -15.28 8.67
CA GLU A 6 -24.35 -14.79 7.59
C GLU A 6 -23.49 -13.61 8.09
N ARG A 7 -22.24 -13.91 8.43
CA ARG A 7 -21.19 -12.90 8.37
C ARG A 7 -21.08 -12.55 6.89
N ALA A 8 -21.81 -11.54 6.45
CA ALA A 8 -21.49 -10.84 5.21
C ALA A 8 -19.97 -10.66 5.22
N LYS A 9 -19.26 -11.23 4.23
CA LYS A 9 -17.79 -11.25 4.18
C LYS A 9 -17.29 -9.80 4.19
N MET A 10 -17.06 -9.26 5.37
CA MET A 10 -16.54 -7.92 5.57
C MET A 10 -15.08 -7.99 5.13
N GLN A 11 -14.83 -7.52 3.91
CA GLN A 11 -13.48 -7.44 3.39
C GLN A 11 -12.71 -6.44 4.27
N PRO A 12 -11.47 -6.75 4.69
CA PRO A 12 -10.65 -5.79 5.41
C PRO A 12 -10.51 -4.51 4.57
N SER A 13 -10.96 -3.40 5.15
CA SER A 13 -10.85 -2.06 4.56
C SER A 13 -9.52 -1.40 4.86
N GLU A 14 -8.69 -2.02 5.70
CA GLU A 14 -7.52 -1.43 6.34
C GLU A 14 -6.33 -2.40 6.39
N ILE A 15 -5.12 -1.86 6.28
CA ILE A 15 -3.86 -2.58 6.47
C ILE A 15 -2.83 -1.70 7.17
N ILE A 16 -2.02 -2.29 8.06
CA ILE A 16 -0.78 -1.67 8.52
C ILE A 16 0.38 -2.22 7.71
N ILE A 17 1.21 -1.33 7.17
CA ILE A 17 2.45 -1.72 6.51
C ILE A 17 3.66 -1.09 7.17
N SER A 18 4.68 -1.91 7.40
CA SER A 18 5.99 -1.43 7.82
C SER A 18 6.77 -0.90 6.62
N ILE A 19 7.30 0.31 6.73
CA ILE A 19 8.10 1.02 5.73
C ILE A 19 9.36 1.57 6.42
N ARG A 20 10.49 1.61 5.71
CA ARG A 20 11.70 2.27 6.22
C ARG A 20 11.46 3.79 6.39
N PRO A 21 11.98 4.43 7.45
CA PRO A 21 11.78 5.86 7.73
C PRO A 21 11.94 6.79 6.53
N GLU A 22 13.01 6.63 5.74
CA GLU A 22 13.28 7.45 4.55
C GLU A 22 12.15 7.39 3.50
N HIS A 23 11.55 6.22 3.29
CA HIS A 23 10.45 6.04 2.35
C HIS A 23 9.13 6.53 2.95
N ALA A 24 8.91 6.31 4.25
CA ALA A 24 7.73 6.80 4.95
C ALA A 24 7.68 8.34 4.87
N ARG A 25 8.78 9.03 5.16
CA ARG A 25 8.88 10.49 4.99
C ARG A 25 8.62 10.95 3.55
N ASN A 26 9.10 10.20 2.56
CA ASN A 26 8.83 10.53 1.15
C ASN A 26 7.37 10.32 0.76
N ILE A 27 6.68 9.33 1.34
CA ILE A 27 5.24 9.14 1.16
C ILE A 27 4.47 10.29 1.82
N MET A 28 4.79 10.62 3.08
CA MET A 28 4.14 11.70 3.82
C MET A 28 4.35 13.07 3.15
N ALA A 29 5.49 13.28 2.51
CA ALA A 29 5.77 14.49 1.74
C ALA A 29 5.24 14.45 0.29
N GLY A 30 4.48 13.42 -0.10
CA GLY A 30 3.94 13.26 -1.45
C GLY A 30 4.97 13.00 -2.55
N ARG A 31 6.25 12.78 -2.20
CA ARG A 31 7.35 12.50 -3.14
C ARG A 31 7.40 11.06 -3.65
N LYS A 32 6.78 10.14 -2.91
CA LYS A 32 6.65 8.72 -3.26
C LYS A 32 5.17 8.35 -3.26
N THR A 33 4.62 8.13 -4.45
CA THR A 33 3.21 7.74 -4.67
C THR A 33 3.04 6.27 -5.01
N VAL A 34 4.14 5.53 -5.13
CA VAL A 34 4.14 4.11 -5.53
C VAL A 34 4.87 3.27 -4.50
N GLU A 35 4.19 2.27 -3.93
CA GLU A 35 4.74 1.29 -3.02
C GLU A 35 4.76 -0.11 -3.66
N LEU A 36 5.90 -0.79 -3.57
CA LEU A 36 6.10 -2.09 -4.19
C LEU A 36 6.05 -3.19 -3.11
N ARG A 37 5.27 -4.23 -3.34
CA ARG A 37 5.10 -5.36 -2.42
C ARG A 37 5.19 -6.69 -3.17
N ARG A 38 5.83 -7.70 -2.59
CA ARG A 38 5.77 -9.06 -3.16
C ARG A 38 4.46 -9.76 -2.81
N ARG A 39 3.97 -9.55 -1.59
CA ARG A 39 2.69 -10.07 -1.10
C ARG A 39 1.83 -8.90 -0.64
N PHE A 40 0.57 -8.91 -1.06
CA PHE A 40 -0.43 -7.93 -0.67
C PHE A 40 -1.79 -8.63 -0.55
N PRO A 41 -2.61 -8.31 0.48
CA PRO A 41 -3.91 -8.96 0.66
C PRO A 41 -4.80 -8.81 -0.56
N GLU A 42 -5.45 -9.89 -0.98
CA GLU A 42 -6.28 -9.88 -2.20
C GLU A 42 -7.62 -9.18 -1.98
N ALA A 43 -8.08 -9.17 -0.73
CA ALA A 43 -9.31 -8.53 -0.31
C ALA A 43 -9.21 -7.00 -0.20
N LEU A 44 -8.01 -6.43 -0.24
CA LEU A 44 -7.78 -4.99 -0.10
C LEU A 44 -7.45 -4.39 -1.47
N GLY A 45 -8.21 -3.36 -1.86
CA GLY A 45 -8.09 -2.72 -3.17
C GLY A 45 -8.22 -1.20 -3.10
N ALA A 46 -8.63 -0.59 -4.21
CA ALA A 46 -8.91 0.84 -4.28
C ALA A 46 -9.86 1.30 -3.17
N GLY A 47 -9.58 2.46 -2.57
CA GLY A 47 -10.32 3.02 -1.43
C GLY A 47 -9.88 2.48 -0.07
N GLY A 48 -9.12 1.38 -0.03
CA GLY A 48 -8.56 0.82 1.19
C GLY A 48 -7.65 1.81 1.93
N LEU A 49 -7.64 1.75 3.26
CA LEU A 49 -6.80 2.60 4.11
C LEU A 49 -5.52 1.87 4.49
N MET A 50 -4.39 2.50 4.20
CA MET A 50 -3.06 2.00 4.47
C MET A 50 -2.44 2.82 5.59
N LEU A 51 -2.30 2.23 6.77
CA LEU A 51 -1.59 2.79 7.91
C LEU A 51 -0.10 2.53 7.75
N ILE A 52 0.71 3.58 7.90
CA ILE A 52 2.15 3.54 7.65
C ILE A 52 2.88 3.48 8.99
N TYR A 53 3.46 2.33 9.28
CA TYR A 53 4.38 2.14 10.40
C TYR A 53 5.81 2.38 9.90
N ALA A 54 6.48 3.40 10.41
CA ALA A 54 7.90 3.57 10.17
C ALA A 54 8.70 2.63 11.08
N SER A 55 9.56 1.81 10.48
CA SER A 55 10.46 0.94 11.23
C SER A 55 11.52 1.72 12.00
N SER A 56 12.49 1.02 12.64
CA SER A 56 13.62 1.66 13.33
C SER A 56 14.33 2.71 12.46
N PRO A 57 14.75 3.86 13.04
CA PRO A 57 14.66 4.22 14.47
C PRO A 57 13.32 4.84 14.92
N GLU A 58 12.39 5.14 14.01
CA GLU A 58 11.14 5.85 14.37
C GLU A 58 10.16 4.98 15.16
N GLN A 59 10.04 3.71 14.76
CA GLN A 59 9.23 2.68 15.46
C GLN A 59 7.79 3.11 15.80
N ALA A 60 7.17 3.90 14.93
CA ALA A 60 5.86 4.52 15.19
C ALA A 60 4.94 4.47 13.97
N LEU A 61 3.63 4.58 14.20
CA LEU A 61 2.69 4.94 13.14
C LEU A 61 2.89 6.42 12.81
N VAL A 62 3.28 6.70 11.56
CA VAL A 62 3.66 8.06 11.13
C VAL A 62 2.65 8.69 10.16
N GLY A 63 1.65 7.93 9.73
CA GLY A 63 0.59 8.45 8.88
C GLY A 63 -0.27 7.37 8.26
N ALA A 64 -1.11 7.80 7.32
CA ALA A 64 -1.98 6.93 6.56
C ALA A 64 -2.14 7.44 5.13
N ALA A 65 -2.46 6.53 4.21
CA ALA A 65 -2.76 6.85 2.82
C ALA A 65 -3.95 6.04 2.33
N ARG A 66 -4.70 6.59 1.37
CA ARG A 66 -5.71 5.83 0.63
C ARG A 66 -5.07 5.14 -0.56
N ILE A 67 -5.43 3.87 -0.75
CA ILE A 67 -4.99 3.08 -1.89
C ILE A 67 -5.80 3.52 -3.11
N GLU A 68 -5.12 4.01 -4.14
CA GLU A 68 -5.78 4.39 -5.39
C GLU A 68 -6.01 3.16 -6.26
N THR A 69 -4.95 2.37 -6.49
CA THR A 69 -4.99 1.15 -7.28
C THR A 69 -4.05 0.09 -6.72
N VAL A 70 -4.40 -1.18 -6.97
CA VAL A 70 -3.51 -2.32 -6.74
C VAL A 70 -3.27 -3.02 -8.08
N GLU A 71 -2.04 -2.96 -8.56
CA GLU A 71 -1.67 -3.54 -9.86
C GLU A 71 -0.76 -4.76 -9.67
N ARG A 72 -0.94 -5.80 -10.48
CA ARG A 72 -0.08 -7.00 -10.45
C ARG A 72 0.80 -7.03 -11.68
N MET A 73 2.11 -7.15 -11.48
CA MET A 73 3.08 -7.11 -12.57
C MET A 73 4.20 -8.15 -12.40
N THR A 74 4.77 -8.57 -13.53
CA THR A 74 6.07 -9.27 -13.55
C THR A 74 7.21 -8.27 -13.26
N PRO A 75 8.43 -8.70 -12.87
CA PRO A 75 9.52 -7.77 -12.59
C PRO A 75 9.88 -6.97 -13.82
N ALA A 76 9.88 -7.64 -14.98
CA ALA A 76 10.11 -7.01 -16.26
C ALA A 76 9.05 -5.94 -16.57
N GLY A 77 7.77 -6.24 -16.32
CA GLY A 77 6.68 -5.28 -16.47
C GLY A 77 6.83 -4.07 -15.54
N LEU A 78 7.20 -4.32 -14.29
CA LEU A 78 7.44 -3.29 -13.28
C LEU A 78 8.60 -2.38 -13.66
N TRP A 79 9.71 -2.96 -14.14
CA TRP A 79 10.90 -2.21 -14.52
C TRP A 79 10.68 -1.36 -15.75
N ARG A 80 9.88 -1.84 -16.71
CA ARG A 80 9.44 -1.04 -17.86
C ARG A 80 8.53 0.12 -17.46
N ALA A 81 7.59 -0.12 -16.55
CA ALA A 81 6.56 0.87 -16.20
C ALA A 81 7.05 1.96 -15.22
N PHE A 82 7.99 1.63 -14.33
CA PHE A 82 8.35 2.50 -13.20
C PHE A 82 9.84 2.85 -13.08
N LYS A 83 10.66 2.58 -14.11
CA LYS A 83 12.11 2.90 -14.12
C LYS A 83 12.45 4.30 -13.61
N THR A 84 11.58 5.29 -13.86
CA THR A 84 11.75 6.71 -13.49
C THR A 84 10.70 7.24 -12.52
N LYS A 85 9.70 6.44 -12.12
CA LYS A 85 8.53 6.90 -11.35
C LYS A 85 8.55 6.55 -9.86
N VAL A 86 9.47 5.69 -9.41
CA VAL A 86 9.58 5.32 -7.99
C VAL A 86 9.99 6.51 -7.09
N SER A 87 10.37 7.65 -7.67
CA SER A 87 10.89 8.81 -6.95
C SER A 87 10.27 10.17 -7.34
N ARG A 88 9.09 10.22 -7.98
CA ARG A 88 8.49 11.49 -8.42
C ARG A 88 7.28 11.91 -7.56
N PRO A 89 7.16 13.21 -7.19
CA PRO A 89 6.00 13.69 -6.44
C PRO A 89 4.78 13.87 -7.34
N ALA A 90 3.63 13.41 -6.86
CA ALA A 90 2.30 13.86 -7.28
C ALA A 90 1.31 13.57 -6.15
N ASP A 91 0.17 14.26 -6.18
CA ASP A 91 -1.04 14.10 -5.37
C ASP A 91 -1.15 12.79 -4.53
N THR A 92 -1.52 12.94 -3.25
CA THR A 92 -1.68 12.07 -2.05
C THR A 92 -2.29 10.67 -2.23
N SER A 93 -2.14 10.06 -3.39
CA SER A 93 -2.69 8.76 -3.79
C SER A 93 -1.56 7.74 -3.89
N THR A 94 -1.59 6.71 -3.05
CA THR A 94 -0.59 5.64 -3.07
C THR A 94 -1.07 4.48 -3.93
N ARG A 95 -0.26 4.09 -4.92
CA ARG A 95 -0.46 2.91 -5.77
C ARG A 95 0.39 1.77 -5.26
N ILE A 96 -0.20 0.58 -5.13
CA ILE A 96 0.52 -0.60 -4.63
C ILE A 96 0.70 -1.59 -5.76
N PHE A 97 1.94 -2.00 -6.02
CA PHE A 97 2.24 -3.01 -7.02
C PHE A 97 2.62 -4.33 -6.37
N ARG A 98 1.96 -5.41 -6.79
CA ARG A 98 2.30 -6.77 -6.38
C ARG A 98 3.07 -7.51 -7.47
N HIS A 99 4.18 -8.14 -7.10
CA HIS A 99 4.95 -9.04 -7.99
C HIS A 99 4.73 -10.52 -7.61
N ARG A 100 4.62 -11.43 -8.60
CA ARG A 100 4.44 -12.89 -8.43
C ARG A 100 5.77 -13.60 -8.24
#